data_AF-A0A1N6HWT5-F1
#
_entry.id   AF-A0A1N6HWT5-F1
#
_cell.length_a   1.000
_cell.length_b   1.000
_cell.length_c   1.000
_cell.angle_alpha   90.00
_cell.angle_beta   90.00
_cell.angle_gamma   90.00
#
_symmetry.space_group_name_H-M   'P 1'
#
loop_
_entity.id
_entity.type
_entity.pdbx_description
1 polymer ?
#
loop_
_entity_poly.entity_id
_entity_poly.type
_entity_poly.pdbx_seq_one_letter_code
_entity_poly.pdbx_strand_id
1 'polypeptide(L)'
;MQPSTLARQAAAAFDGIHGGNAVRDTIMPLWIIYETYLQQSGALPATLAAVPEASFAPFIQHCEARGMPDDELHLMLAGMRMILSRSGWKPARFAGLAAPRRRLRIANSATGKYRFVLVPRDRKDPPQV
;
A
#
# COMPACT_ATOMS: atom_id res chain seq x y z
N MET A 1 -20.44 3.76 15.15
CA MET A 1 -20.37 2.69 14.14
C MET A 1 -19.44 1.62 14.69
N GLN A 2 -19.87 0.36 14.83
CA GLN A 2 -18.98 -0.68 15.38
C GLN A 2 -17.92 -1.11 14.35
N PRO A 3 -16.67 -1.37 14.77
CA PRO A 3 -15.63 -1.82 13.85
C PRO A 3 -15.97 -3.20 13.30
N SER A 4 -15.71 -3.42 12.01
CA SER A 4 -15.96 -4.71 11.38
C SER A 4 -15.11 -5.82 11.99
N THR A 5 -15.48 -7.06 11.73
CA THR A 5 -14.67 -8.22 12.11
C THR A 5 -13.28 -8.17 11.49
N LEU A 6 -13.14 -7.67 10.25
CA LEU A 6 -11.85 -7.56 9.58
C LEU A 6 -10.99 -6.45 10.20
N ALA A 7 -11.57 -5.30 10.52
CA ALA A 7 -10.90 -4.21 11.24
C ALA A 7 -10.39 -4.64 12.62
N ARG A 8 -11.18 -5.44 13.36
CA ARG A 8 -10.76 -6.00 14.66
C ARG A 8 -9.59 -6.97 14.51
N GLN A 9 -9.61 -7.83 13.48
CA GLN A 9 -8.48 -8.72 13.19
C GLN A 9 -7.23 -7.92 12.80
N ALA A 10 -7.38 -6.87 11.99
CA ALA A 10 -6.28 -6.00 11.61
C ALA A 10 -5.64 -5.29 12.82
N ALA A 11 -6.48 -4.76 13.72
CA ALA A 11 -6.02 -4.17 14.97
C ALA A 11 -5.27 -5.19 15.85
N ALA A 12 -5.81 -6.40 16.02
CA ALA A 12 -5.15 -7.45 16.80
C ALA A 12 -3.83 -7.91 16.15
N ALA A 13 -3.78 -8.03 14.83
CA ALA A 13 -2.56 -8.33 14.08
C ALA A 13 -1.51 -7.22 14.23
N PHE A 14 -1.95 -5.97 14.28
CA PHE A 14 -1.07 -4.82 14.50
C PHE A 14 -0.57 -4.75 15.95
N ASP A 15 -1.41 -5.00 16.95
CA ASP A 15 -1.05 -4.97 18.37
C ASP A 15 0.00 -6.03 18.72
N GLY A 16 0.08 -7.12 17.95
CA GLY A 16 1.16 -8.12 18.02
C GLY A 16 2.51 -7.64 17.45
N ILE A 17 2.53 -6.47 16.82
CA ILE A 17 3.73 -5.74 16.42
C ILE A 17 3.93 -4.70 17.53
N HIS A 18 5.09 -4.65 18.17
CA HIS A 18 5.41 -3.64 19.20
C HIS A 18 5.55 -2.21 18.61
N GLY A 19 4.67 -1.81 17.71
CA GLY A 19 4.52 -0.45 17.22
C GLY A 19 3.77 0.39 18.27
N GLY A 20 4.31 1.54 18.62
CA GLY A 20 3.64 2.45 19.55
C GLY A 20 2.30 2.95 19.01
N ASN A 21 1.45 3.45 19.90
CA ASN A 21 0.08 3.91 19.58
C ASN A 21 0.03 4.90 18.40
N ALA A 22 1.02 5.79 18.26
CA ALA A 22 1.07 6.73 17.14
C ALA A 22 1.14 6.05 15.75
N VAL A 23 1.86 4.94 15.64
CA VAL A 23 1.98 4.18 14.38
C VAL A 23 0.66 3.47 14.08
N ARG A 24 0.01 2.93 15.11
CA ARG A 24 -1.32 2.32 15.02
C ARG A 24 -2.37 3.33 14.56
N ASP A 25 -2.38 4.51 15.16
CA ASP A 25 -3.33 5.58 14.86
C ASP A 25 -3.15 6.13 13.44
N THR A 26 -1.99 5.90 12.82
CA THR A 26 -1.74 6.26 11.43
C THR A 26 -2.10 5.11 10.46
N ILE A 27 -1.77 3.87 10.80
CA ILE A 27 -1.99 2.71 9.90
C ILE A 27 -3.45 2.24 9.89
N MET A 28 -4.13 2.27 11.03
CA MET A 28 -5.51 1.76 11.12
C MET A 28 -6.50 2.53 10.24
N PRO A 29 -6.48 3.88 10.19
CA PRO A 29 -7.32 4.61 9.23
C PRO A 29 -7.06 4.21 7.77
N LEU A 30 -5.79 4.00 7.39
CA LEU A 30 -5.42 3.57 6.05
C LEU A 30 -5.93 2.15 5.73
N TRP A 31 -5.92 1.25 6.72
CA TRP A 31 -6.55 -0.07 6.59
C TRP A 31 -8.05 0.03 6.33
N ILE A 32 -8.76 0.95 7.01
CA ILE A 32 -10.20 1.16 6.80
C ILE A 32 -10.52 1.63 5.38
N ILE A 33 -9.63 2.41 4.74
CA ILE A 33 -9.77 2.79 3.33
C ILE A 33 -9.77 1.54 2.44
N TYR A 34 -8.85 0.62 2.66
CA TYR A 34 -8.79 -0.64 1.91
C TYR A 34 -10.01 -1.54 2.15
N GLU A 35 -10.45 -1.66 3.40
CA GLU A 35 -11.67 -2.41 3.73
C GLU A 35 -12.91 -1.81 3.02
N THR A 36 -13.03 -0.48 3.01
CA THR A 36 -14.11 0.21 2.30
C THR A 36 -14.06 -0.08 0.81
N TYR A 37 -12.86 -0.09 0.21
CA TYR A 37 -12.67 -0.49 -1.17
C TYR A 37 -13.12 -1.94 -1.44
N LEU A 38 -12.76 -2.89 -0.57
CA LEU A 38 -13.19 -4.28 -0.70
C LEU A 38 -14.72 -4.41 -0.65
N GLN A 39 -15.38 -3.68 0.27
CA GLN A 39 -16.84 -3.64 0.35
C GLN A 39 -17.50 -3.06 -0.90
N GLN A 40 -16.88 -2.05 -1.52
CA GLN A 40 -17.41 -1.43 -2.75
C GLN A 40 -17.17 -2.30 -3.99
N SER A 41 -16.08 -3.05 -4.02
CA SER A 41 -15.70 -3.92 -5.15
C SER A 41 -16.36 -5.30 -5.12
N GLY A 42 -17.03 -5.66 -4.03
CA GLY A 42 -17.67 -6.96 -3.86
C GLY A 42 -17.99 -7.27 -2.40
N ALA A 43 -17.42 -8.35 -1.87
CA ALA A 43 -17.65 -8.80 -0.51
C ALA A 43 -16.43 -8.57 0.38
N LEU A 44 -16.68 -8.14 1.62
CA LEU A 44 -15.64 -8.09 2.64
C LEU A 44 -15.25 -9.53 3.04
N PRO A 45 -13.96 -9.90 2.99
CA PRO A 45 -13.53 -11.21 3.42
C PRO A 45 -13.76 -11.38 4.93
N ALA A 46 -14.13 -12.61 5.33
CA ALA A 46 -14.38 -12.93 6.74
C ALA A 46 -13.10 -12.92 7.59
N THR A 47 -11.93 -13.11 6.97
CA THR A 47 -10.63 -13.18 7.66
C THR A 47 -9.52 -12.47 6.88
N LEU A 48 -8.48 -12.03 7.58
CA LEU A 48 -7.26 -11.47 6.96
C LEU A 48 -6.57 -12.46 5.99
N ALA A 49 -6.62 -13.76 6.29
CA ALA A 49 -6.05 -14.80 5.43
C ALA A 49 -6.80 -14.95 4.10
N ALA A 50 -8.11 -14.60 4.08
CA ALA A 50 -8.99 -14.68 2.92
C ALA A 50 -8.99 -13.40 2.06
N VAL A 51 -8.16 -12.40 2.39
CA VAL A 51 -8.03 -11.20 1.57
C VAL A 51 -7.59 -11.58 0.14
N PRO A 52 -8.28 -11.12 -0.91
CA PRO A 52 -7.94 -11.50 -2.27
C PRO A 52 -6.70 -10.75 -2.75
N GLU A 53 -5.62 -11.47 -3.07
CA GLU A 53 -4.37 -10.87 -3.59
C GLU A 53 -4.60 -10.08 -4.88
N ALA A 54 -5.53 -10.56 -5.72
CA ALA A 54 -5.93 -9.89 -6.95
C ALA A 54 -6.54 -8.49 -6.75
N SER A 55 -6.94 -8.13 -5.51
CA SER A 55 -7.47 -6.79 -5.21
C SER A 55 -6.38 -5.74 -4.97
N PHE A 56 -5.13 -6.12 -4.73
CA PHE A 56 -4.08 -5.17 -4.34
C PHE A 56 -3.73 -4.18 -5.45
N ALA A 57 -3.44 -4.66 -6.66
CA ALA A 57 -3.09 -3.76 -7.77
C ALA A 57 -4.27 -2.85 -8.18
N PRO A 58 -5.51 -3.35 -8.31
CA PRO A 58 -6.69 -2.50 -8.52
C PRO A 58 -6.93 -1.48 -7.41
N PHE A 59 -6.68 -1.84 -6.15
CA PHE A 59 -6.80 -0.91 -5.03
C PHE A 59 -5.78 0.23 -5.11
N ILE A 60 -4.52 -0.09 -5.43
CA ILE A 60 -3.48 0.94 -5.61
C ILE A 60 -3.86 1.90 -6.73
N GLN A 61 -4.33 1.37 -7.86
CA GLN A 61 -4.83 2.21 -8.97
C GLN A 61 -6.01 3.09 -8.54
N HIS A 62 -6.91 2.58 -7.69
CA HIS A 62 -8.02 3.35 -7.13
C HIS A 62 -7.54 4.51 -6.26
N CYS A 63 -6.56 4.28 -5.38
CA CYS A 63 -5.94 5.32 -4.56
C CYS A 63 -5.25 6.39 -5.41
N GLU A 64 -4.51 5.98 -6.43
CA GLU A 64 -3.86 6.89 -7.37
C GLU A 64 -4.88 7.75 -8.14
N ALA A 65 -5.96 7.14 -8.64
CA ALA A 65 -7.00 7.85 -9.38
C ALA A 65 -7.72 8.89 -8.51
N ARG A 66 -7.75 8.69 -7.20
CA ARG A 66 -8.29 9.64 -6.21
C ARG A 66 -7.27 10.68 -5.73
N GLY A 67 -6.05 10.67 -6.25
CA GLY A 67 -5.02 11.64 -5.90
C GLY A 67 -4.42 11.45 -4.51
N MET A 68 -4.43 10.21 -3.97
CA MET A 68 -3.70 9.90 -2.74
C MET A 68 -2.21 10.24 -2.92
N PRO A 69 -1.61 11.03 -1.99
CA PRO A 69 -0.18 11.32 -2.00
C PRO A 69 0.69 10.04 -1.94
N ASP A 70 1.87 10.07 -2.58
CA ASP A 70 2.73 8.88 -2.62
C ASP A 70 3.19 8.49 -1.20
N ASP A 71 3.51 9.42 -0.32
CA ASP A 71 3.93 9.14 1.06
C ASP A 71 2.84 8.42 1.87
N GLU A 72 1.60 8.88 1.77
CA GLU A 72 0.43 8.22 2.38
C GLU A 72 0.22 6.82 1.80
N LEU A 73 0.35 6.68 0.48
CA LEU A 73 0.26 5.39 -0.20
C LEU A 73 1.37 4.43 0.23
N HIS A 74 2.61 4.90 0.37
CA HIS A 74 3.72 4.07 0.86
C HIS A 74 3.47 3.60 2.30
N LEU A 75 2.95 4.49 3.16
CA LEU A 75 2.62 4.16 4.53
C LEU A 75 1.48 3.14 4.61
N MET A 76 0.45 3.29 3.78
CA MET A 76 -0.63 2.31 3.66
C MET A 76 -0.11 0.95 3.21
N LEU A 77 0.73 0.90 2.17
CA LEU A 77 1.33 -0.35 1.67
C LEU A 77 2.22 -1.02 2.73
N ALA A 78 2.97 -0.26 3.51
CA ALA A 78 3.75 -0.78 4.62
C ALA A 78 2.84 -1.36 5.72
N GLY A 79 1.80 -0.62 6.13
CA GLY A 79 0.83 -1.07 7.13
C GLY A 79 0.06 -2.32 6.70
N MET A 80 -0.39 -2.40 5.45
CA MET A 80 -1.04 -3.58 4.90
C MET A 80 -0.10 -4.80 4.93
N ARG A 81 1.16 -4.65 4.52
CA ARG A 81 2.15 -5.74 4.59
C ARG A 81 2.37 -6.21 6.02
N MET A 82 2.47 -5.28 6.97
CA MET A 82 2.65 -5.59 8.39
C MET A 82 1.47 -6.42 8.93
N ILE A 83 0.25 -5.95 8.71
CA ILE A 83 -0.99 -6.63 9.15
C ILE A 83 -1.11 -8.01 8.49
N LEU A 84 -0.93 -8.10 7.17
CA LEU A 84 -1.08 -9.35 6.43
C LEU A 84 0.03 -10.35 6.78
N SER A 85 1.27 -9.90 6.97
CA SER A 85 2.37 -10.77 7.39
C SER A 85 2.10 -11.41 8.75
N ARG A 86 1.54 -10.64 9.70
CA ARG A 86 1.16 -11.18 11.02
C ARG A 86 -0.03 -12.14 10.99
N SER A 87 -0.85 -12.08 9.95
CA SER A 87 -1.92 -13.07 9.72
C SER A 87 -1.48 -14.30 8.91
N GLY A 88 -0.18 -14.48 8.70
CA GLY A 88 0.39 -15.69 8.08
C GLY A 88 0.61 -15.59 6.57
N TRP A 89 0.48 -14.40 5.97
CA TRP A 89 0.81 -14.22 4.56
C TRP A 89 2.31 -14.38 4.30
N LYS A 90 2.65 -15.12 3.24
CA LYS A 90 4.02 -15.31 2.79
C LYS A 90 4.48 -14.09 1.95
N PRO A 91 5.76 -13.70 2.01
CA PRO A 91 6.29 -12.55 1.26
C PRO A 91 5.98 -12.55 -0.25
N ALA A 92 5.96 -13.72 -0.88
CA ALA A 92 5.67 -13.87 -2.31
C ALA A 92 4.29 -13.30 -2.71
N ARG A 93 3.33 -13.26 -1.79
CA ARG A 93 1.96 -12.79 -2.03
C ARG A 93 1.82 -11.26 -1.93
N PHE A 94 2.90 -10.53 -1.62
CA PHE A 94 2.90 -9.07 -1.53
C PHE A 94 3.33 -8.39 -2.83
N ALA A 95 3.52 -9.15 -3.92
CA ALA A 95 3.91 -8.60 -5.21
C ALA A 95 2.95 -7.50 -5.70
N GLY A 96 1.65 -7.69 -5.46
CA GLY A 96 0.61 -6.70 -5.78
C GLY A 96 0.59 -5.45 -4.91
N LEU A 97 1.27 -5.45 -3.75
CA LEU A 97 1.36 -4.29 -2.84
C LEU A 97 2.52 -3.36 -3.17
N ALA A 98 2.86 -3.19 -4.45
CA ALA A 98 4.01 -2.39 -4.88
C ALA A 98 3.64 -0.91 -5.05
N ALA A 99 4.48 -0.01 -4.52
CA ALA A 99 4.28 1.41 -4.72
C ALA A 99 4.39 1.76 -6.21
N PRO A 100 3.49 2.61 -6.74
CA PRO A 100 3.53 3.00 -8.13
C PRO A 100 4.80 3.79 -8.45
N ARG A 101 5.27 3.64 -9.69
CA ARG A 101 6.49 4.29 -10.17
C ARG A 101 6.25 4.89 -11.54
N ARG A 102 6.73 6.12 -11.75
CA ARG A 102 6.82 6.73 -13.08
C ARG A 102 8.17 6.41 -13.70
N ARG A 103 8.16 6.01 -14.97
CA ARG A 103 9.38 5.87 -15.77
C ARG A 103 9.78 7.25 -16.32
N LEU A 104 10.93 7.74 -15.91
CA LEU A 104 11.46 9.05 -16.29
C LEU A 104 12.67 8.87 -17.21
N ARG A 105 12.68 9.58 -18.33
CA ARG A 105 13.82 9.62 -19.25
C ARG A 105 14.80 10.70 -18.79
N ILE A 106 16.03 10.30 -18.48
CA ILE A 106 17.10 11.22 -18.06
C ILE A 106 18.28 11.14 -19.02
N ALA A 107 18.96 12.27 -19.25
CA ALA A 107 20.16 12.32 -20.06
C ALA A 107 21.32 11.61 -19.33
N ASN A 108 22.12 10.85 -20.07
CA ASN A 108 23.36 10.27 -19.59
C ASN A 108 24.50 11.21 -19.99
N SER A 109 24.98 12.00 -19.02
CA SER A 109 26.07 12.97 -19.20
C SER A 109 27.37 12.34 -19.69
N ALA A 110 27.59 11.05 -19.44
CA ALA A 110 28.81 10.34 -19.86
C ALA A 110 28.76 9.83 -21.31
N THR A 111 27.59 9.65 -21.92
CA THR A 111 27.46 9.03 -23.25
C THR A 111 26.61 9.82 -24.24
N GLY A 112 25.97 10.91 -23.81
CA GLY A 112 25.01 11.69 -24.62
C GLY A 112 23.69 10.96 -24.92
N LYS A 113 23.54 9.70 -24.49
CA LYS A 113 22.32 8.89 -24.66
C LYS A 113 21.33 9.13 -23.53
N TYR A 114 20.13 8.56 -23.63
CA TYR A 114 19.15 8.58 -22.54
C TYR A 114 19.18 7.27 -21.75
N ARG A 115 18.95 7.35 -20.43
CA ARG A 115 18.59 6.20 -19.59
C ARG A 115 17.23 6.42 -18.95
N PHE A 116 16.58 5.33 -18.55
CA PHE A 116 15.32 5.39 -17.83
C PHE A 116 15.54 5.09 -16.36
N VAL A 117 14.89 5.88 -15.50
CA VAL A 117 14.86 5.66 -14.06
C VAL A 117 13.41 5.58 -13.59
N LEU A 118 13.17 4.76 -12.58
CA LEU A 118 11.87 4.70 -11.91
C LEU A 118 11.90 5.68 -10.74
N VAL A 119 10.94 6.60 -10.71
CA VAL A 119 10.77 7.57 -9.63
C VAL A 119 9.38 7.45 -9.02
N PRO A 120 9.17 7.93 -7.78
CA PRO A 120 7.81 8.17 -7.26
C PRO A 120 6.98 9.00 -8.25
N ARG A 121 5.68 8.75 -8.28
CA ARG A 121 4.78 9.32 -9.29
C ARG A 121 4.53 10.80 -9.03
N ASP A 122 4.50 11.21 -7.76
CA ASP A 122 4.31 12.59 -7.31
C ASP A 122 5.55 13.50 -7.46
N ARG A 123 6.72 12.90 -7.72
CA ARG A 123 7.99 13.63 -7.84
C ARG A 123 7.94 14.62 -9.01
N LYS A 124 7.95 15.92 -8.67
CA LYS A 124 7.94 17.03 -9.64
C LYS A 124 9.28 17.21 -10.34
N ASP A 125 10.38 17.01 -9.63
CA ASP A 125 11.73 17.25 -10.16
C ASP A 125 12.43 15.95 -10.58
N PRO A 126 13.13 15.93 -11.74
CA PRO A 126 13.97 14.79 -12.10
C PRO A 126 15.05 14.56 -11.03
N PRO A 127 15.47 13.31 -10.80
CA PRO A 127 16.56 13.01 -9.88
C PRO A 127 17.83 13.74 -10.31
N GLN A 128 18.42 14.49 -9.38
CA GLN A 128 19.75 15.08 -9.57
C GLN A 128 20.75 13.92 -9.70
N VAL A 129 21.52 13.93 -10.79
CA VAL A 129 22.52 12.92 -11.14
C VAL A 129 23.89 13.46 -10.81
#